data_AF-A0A834XKT8-F1
#
_entry.id   AF-A0A834XKT8-F1
#
_cell.length_a   1.000
_cell.length_b   1.000
_cell.length_c   1.000
_cell.angle_alpha   90.00
_cell.angle_beta   90.00
_cell.angle_gamma   90.00
#
_symmetry.space_group_name_H-M   'P 1'
#
loop_
_entity.id
_entity.type
_entity.pdbx_description
1 polymer ?
#
loop_
_entity_poly.entity_id
_entity_poly.type
_entity_poly.pdbx_seq_one_letter_code
_entity_poly.pdbx_strand_id
1 'polypeptide(L)'
;MSEESYSEGKAVDLLHQLEDILESDPLIDELGYIHPSQFLLLYKESGISCNSSEEAMGQSADRIASSVESLHDTSNQENIYFWNRDHKLGISTQVLLPLYRSAKHAFMTSYKQYKASSNQSEKVGNSSSAILSCDHLESILMRHSRSLLLLSCDFITAWNCRKYVLSKKNKLSMFMDELSLSALVLSYAPKSEQTWNHRLILKL
;
A
#
# COMPACT_ATOMS: atom_id res chain seq x y z
N MET A 1 -10.92 -23.95 13.76
CA MET A 1 -10.41 -23.47 12.46
C MET A 1 -11.16 -22.19 12.06
N SER A 2 -11.07 -21.13 12.86
CA SER A 2 -12.03 -20.01 12.76
C SER A 2 -11.44 -18.62 12.99
N GLU A 3 -10.36 -18.46 13.78
CA GLU A 3 -9.75 -17.14 14.02
C GLU A 3 -8.61 -16.83 13.04
N GLU A 4 -7.83 -17.82 12.62
CA GLU A 4 -6.73 -17.65 11.66
C GLU A 4 -7.22 -17.26 10.26
N SER A 5 -8.30 -17.88 9.78
CA SER A 5 -8.89 -17.58 8.47
C SER A 5 -9.55 -16.19 8.42
N TYR A 6 -10.15 -15.74 9.53
CA TYR A 6 -10.72 -14.40 9.65
C TYR A 6 -9.62 -13.32 9.68
N SER A 7 -8.54 -13.60 10.41
CA SER A 7 -7.35 -12.72 10.47
C SER A 7 -6.65 -12.61 9.11
N GLU A 8 -6.59 -13.70 8.34
CA GLU A 8 -6.01 -13.73 7.00
C GLU A 8 -6.83 -12.92 5.99
N GLY A 9 -8.17 -13.08 5.98
CA GLY A 9 -9.05 -12.29 5.11
C GLY A 9 -8.89 -10.78 5.36
N LYS A 10 -8.89 -10.38 6.64
CA LYS A 10 -8.66 -8.98 7.02
C LYS A 10 -7.30 -8.46 6.57
N ALA A 11 -6.23 -9.27 6.64
CA ALA A 11 -4.90 -8.87 6.19
C ALA A 11 -4.80 -8.69 4.67
N VAL A 12 -5.58 -9.46 3.90
CA VAL A 12 -5.70 -9.30 2.45
C VAL A 12 -6.47 -8.02 2.11
N ASP A 13 -7.57 -7.74 2.81
CA ASP A 13 -8.32 -6.49 2.62
C ASP A 13 -7.49 -5.25 2.93
N LEU A 14 -6.65 -5.30 3.97
CA LEU A 14 -5.71 -4.23 4.30
C LEU A 14 -4.65 -4.01 3.20
N LEU A 15 -4.19 -5.09 2.56
CA LEU A 15 -3.24 -4.98 1.45
C LEU A 15 -3.91 -4.31 0.24
N HIS A 16 -5.13 -4.72 -0.11
CA HIS A 16 -5.87 -4.09 -1.20
C HIS A 16 -6.12 -2.61 -0.93
N GLN A 17 -6.52 -2.24 0.30
CA GLN A 17 -6.68 -0.83 0.68
C GLN A 17 -5.38 -0.02 0.54
N LEU A 18 -4.24 -0.59 0.96
CA LEU A 18 -2.94 0.07 0.75
C LEU A 18 -2.65 0.26 -0.74
N GLU A 19 -2.87 -0.76 -1.56
CA GLU A 19 -2.65 -0.71 -3.00
C GLU A 19 -3.56 0.32 -3.68
N ASP A 20 -4.84 0.36 -3.32
CA ASP A 20 -5.82 1.31 -3.83
C ASP A 20 -5.43 2.76 -3.47
N ILE A 21 -4.94 3.00 -2.25
CA ILE A 21 -4.43 4.32 -1.83
C ILE A 21 -3.23 4.73 -2.69
N LEU A 22 -2.28 3.82 -2.90
CA LEU A 22 -1.06 4.07 -3.65
C LEU A 22 -1.33 4.29 -5.16
N GLU A 23 -2.40 3.70 -5.69
CA GLU A 23 -2.86 3.93 -7.08
C GLU A 23 -3.67 5.23 -7.20
N SER A 24 -4.48 5.57 -6.19
CA SER A 24 -5.34 6.76 -6.18
C SER A 24 -4.56 8.06 -5.93
N ASP A 25 -3.52 8.02 -5.10
CA ASP A 25 -2.63 9.16 -4.84
C ASP A 25 -1.20 8.85 -5.32
N PRO A 26 -0.87 9.13 -6.59
CA PRO A 26 0.47 8.90 -7.14
C PRO A 26 1.51 9.91 -6.64
N LEU A 27 1.08 10.98 -5.96
CA LEU A 27 1.94 12.07 -5.52
C LEU A 27 2.49 11.87 -4.11
N ILE A 28 2.15 10.75 -3.44
CA ILE A 28 2.63 10.44 -2.09
C ILE A 28 4.15 10.58 -2.01
N ASP A 29 4.63 11.53 -1.20
CA ASP A 29 6.03 11.87 -1.05
C ASP A 29 6.61 11.48 0.32
N GLU A 30 5.74 11.25 1.31
CA GLU A 30 6.12 10.86 2.66
C GLU A 30 5.30 9.67 3.18
N LEU A 31 5.99 8.66 3.71
CA LEU A 31 5.39 7.55 4.45
C LEU A 31 5.75 7.62 5.94
N GLY A 32 4.76 7.44 6.82
CA GLY A 32 4.95 7.41 8.27
C GLY A 32 4.23 6.25 8.94
N TYR A 33 4.71 5.85 10.12
CA TYR A 33 4.02 4.90 10.99
C TYR A 33 3.40 5.64 12.17
N ILE A 34 2.10 5.45 12.37
CA ILE A 34 1.32 6.19 13.35
C ILE A 34 0.84 5.22 14.43
N HIS A 35 1.02 5.58 15.69
CA HIS A 35 0.46 4.81 16.79
C HIS A 35 -1.08 4.98 16.80
N PRO A 36 -1.89 3.93 17.06
CA PRO A 36 -3.36 4.03 17.05
C PRO A 36 -3.92 5.21 17.87
N SER A 37 -3.30 5.56 19.00
CA SER A 37 -3.71 6.69 19.83
C SER A 37 -3.56 8.07 19.16
N GLN A 38 -2.76 8.18 18.09
CA GLN A 38 -2.49 9.42 17.36
C GLN A 38 -3.41 9.60 16.15
N PHE A 39 -4.05 8.54 15.64
CA PHE A 39 -4.98 8.64 14.49
C PHE A 39 -6.13 9.59 14.77
N LEU A 40 -6.74 9.50 15.95
CA LEU A 40 -7.86 10.36 16.34
C LEU A 40 -7.47 11.85 16.35
N LEU A 41 -6.25 12.16 16.78
CA LEU A 41 -5.73 13.53 16.80
C LEU A 41 -5.52 14.05 15.38
N LEU A 42 -4.96 13.24 14.49
CA LEU A 42 -4.74 13.61 13.09
C LEU A 42 -6.06 13.86 12.36
N TYR A 43 -7.07 13.02 12.56
CA TYR A 43 -8.40 13.25 11.97
C TYR A 43 -9.05 14.54 12.47
N LYS A 44 -8.91 14.85 13.77
CA LYS A 44 -9.42 16.07 14.38
C LYS A 44 -8.70 17.34 13.88
N GLU A 45 -7.38 17.26 13.71
CA GLU A 45 -6.56 18.38 13.22
C GLU A 45 -6.77 18.64 11.72
N SER A 46 -7.11 17.60 10.95
CA SER A 46 -7.32 17.69 9.51
C SER A 46 -8.63 18.37 9.10
N GLY A 47 -9.29 19.10 10.00
CA GLY A 47 -10.49 19.87 9.70
C GLY A 47 -11.69 19.03 9.28
N ILE A 48 -11.74 17.73 9.67
CA ILE A 48 -13.03 17.04 9.77
C ILE A 48 -13.73 17.69 10.96
N SER A 49 -14.29 18.87 10.69
CA SER A 49 -15.36 19.42 11.49
C SER A 49 -16.47 18.38 11.41
N CYS A 50 -16.60 17.57 12.46
CA CYS A 50 -17.93 17.13 12.82
C CYS A 50 -18.71 18.43 13.03
N ASN A 51 -19.40 18.89 11.99
CA ASN A 51 -20.45 19.90 12.12
C ASN A 51 -21.57 19.25 12.94
N SER A 52 -21.32 19.03 14.22
CA SER A 52 -22.34 18.90 15.24
C SER A 52 -22.81 20.31 15.51
N SER A 53 -23.72 20.76 14.65
CA SER A 53 -24.70 21.83 14.87
C SER A 53 -24.55 22.57 16.20
N GLU A 54 -23.99 23.77 16.17
CA GLU A 54 -24.42 24.81 17.09
C GLU A 54 -25.87 25.15 16.75
N GLU A 55 -26.83 24.62 17.52
CA GLU A 55 -28.13 25.28 17.71
C GLU A 55 -28.79 24.81 19.02
N ALA A 56 -28.91 25.78 19.93
CA ALA A 56 -29.96 25.98 20.94
C ALA A 56 -30.23 24.92 22.06
N MET A 57 -29.87 25.32 23.28
CA MET A 57 -30.74 25.35 24.49
C MET A 57 -31.56 24.11 24.88
N GLY A 58 -31.16 23.47 25.99
CA GLY A 58 -32.10 23.08 27.04
C GLY A 58 -32.27 21.59 27.37
N GLN A 59 -31.88 21.26 28.61
CA GLN A 59 -32.49 20.27 29.52
C GLN A 59 -32.07 18.78 29.49
N SER A 60 -31.84 18.31 30.72
CA SER A 60 -32.04 16.97 31.26
C SER A 60 -30.88 15.97 31.21
N ALA A 61 -30.32 15.74 32.40
CA ALA A 61 -29.44 14.63 32.74
C ALA A 61 -30.26 13.35 32.98
N ASP A 62 -30.27 12.42 32.04
CA ASP A 62 -30.22 10.96 32.30
C ASP A 62 -30.22 10.16 30.98
N ARG A 63 -29.05 9.67 30.54
CA ARG A 63 -28.88 8.40 29.80
C ARG A 63 -27.41 8.17 29.48
N ILE A 64 -26.72 7.56 30.43
CA ILE A 64 -25.46 6.86 30.18
C ILE A 64 -25.81 5.53 29.49
N ALA A 65 -25.04 5.18 28.44
CA ALA A 65 -25.06 3.94 27.67
C ALA A 65 -26.12 3.81 26.55
N SER A 66 -25.89 4.48 25.42
CA SER A 66 -26.16 3.96 24.05
C SER A 66 -25.90 5.05 23.01
N SER A 67 -24.63 5.30 22.67
CA SER A 67 -24.28 6.21 21.55
C SER A 67 -23.04 5.76 20.79
N VAL A 68 -22.74 4.45 20.81
CA VAL A 68 -21.64 3.86 20.03
C VAL A 68 -22.16 3.14 18.77
N GLU A 69 -23.47 2.99 18.62
CA GLU A 69 -24.08 2.29 17.50
C GLU A 69 -25.11 3.18 16.80
N SER A 70 -24.65 4.01 15.86
CA SER A 70 -25.40 4.43 14.64
C SER A 70 -24.86 5.74 14.06
N LEU A 71 -23.73 5.65 13.34
CA LEU A 71 -23.44 6.59 12.26
C LEU A 71 -23.00 5.76 11.06
N HIS A 72 -23.99 5.14 10.41
CA HIS A 72 -23.84 4.52 9.11
C HIS A 72 -24.21 5.59 8.08
N ASP A 73 -23.24 6.41 7.68
CA ASP A 73 -23.35 7.27 6.51
C ASP A 73 -22.31 6.87 5.47
N THR A 74 -22.81 6.67 4.26
CA THR A 74 -22.24 5.76 3.26
C THR A 74 -21.29 6.54 2.36
N SER A 75 -20.13 6.97 2.88
CA SER A 75 -18.98 7.47 2.08
C SER A 75 -17.69 7.68 2.87
N ASN A 76 -17.73 7.72 4.22
CA ASN A 76 -16.55 7.95 5.07
C ASN A 76 -16.42 6.85 6.12
N GLN A 77 -16.20 5.61 5.71
CA GLN A 77 -15.64 4.64 6.64
C GLN A 77 -14.20 5.07 6.90
N GLU A 78 -14.02 5.93 7.92
CA GLU A 78 -12.71 6.43 8.32
C GLU A 78 -11.77 5.24 8.43
N ASN A 79 -10.78 5.21 7.54
CA ASN A 79 -9.86 4.11 7.53
C ASN A 79 -9.00 4.23 8.79
N ILE A 80 -9.38 3.50 9.84
CA ILE A 80 -8.70 3.55 11.14
C ILE A 80 -7.26 2.99 11.07
N TYR A 81 -6.86 2.45 9.92
CA TYR A 81 -5.56 1.85 9.69
C TYR A 81 -4.67 2.69 8.75
N PHE A 82 -5.26 3.49 7.88
CA PHE A 82 -4.55 4.30 6.89
C PHE A 82 -5.01 5.76 6.95
N TRP A 83 -4.07 6.67 7.08
CA TRP A 83 -4.30 8.11 6.98
C TRP A 83 -3.63 8.60 5.69
N ASN A 84 -4.38 9.18 4.77
CA ASN A 84 -3.84 9.72 3.53
C ASN A 84 -4.31 11.16 3.32
N ARG A 85 -3.41 12.15 3.49
CA ARG A 85 -3.68 13.58 3.27
C ARG A 85 -2.41 14.32 2.90
N ASP A 86 -2.55 15.39 2.11
CA ASP A 86 -1.44 16.25 1.70
C ASP A 86 -0.26 15.46 1.10
N HIS A 87 -0.56 14.38 0.36
CA HIS A 87 0.41 13.45 -0.21
C HIS A 87 1.28 12.73 0.83
N LYS A 88 0.78 12.60 2.05
CA LYS A 88 1.42 11.85 3.13
C LYS A 88 0.58 10.65 3.50
N LEU A 89 1.23 9.50 3.56
CA LEU A 89 0.60 8.24 3.94
C LEU A 89 1.07 7.80 5.32
N GLY A 90 0.12 7.67 6.23
CA GLY A 90 0.30 7.15 7.57
C GLY A 90 -0.28 5.75 7.72
N ILE A 91 0.53 4.78 8.15
CA ILE A 91 0.11 3.40 8.41
C ILE A 91 0.08 3.14 9.91
N SER A 92 -1.03 2.56 10.39
CA SER A 92 -1.15 2.21 11.80
C SER A 92 -0.22 1.09 12.21
N THR A 93 0.53 1.29 13.29
CA THR A 93 1.48 0.27 13.80
C THR A 93 0.79 -1.03 14.18
N GLN A 94 -0.51 -1.00 14.52
CA GLN A 94 -1.30 -2.19 14.87
C GLN A 94 -1.50 -3.16 13.70
N VAL A 95 -1.44 -2.68 12.45
CA VAL A 95 -1.61 -3.52 11.25
C VAL A 95 -0.30 -3.86 10.55
N LEU A 96 0.82 -3.32 11.00
CA LEU A 96 2.09 -3.42 10.26
C LEU A 96 2.51 -4.88 10.01
N LEU A 97 2.44 -5.73 11.04
CA LEU A 97 2.81 -7.15 10.94
C LEU A 97 1.87 -7.96 10.02
N PRO A 98 0.54 -7.95 10.19
CA PRO A 98 -0.36 -8.67 9.29
C PRO A 98 -0.28 -8.15 7.85
N LEU A 99 -0.18 -6.83 7.67
CA LEU A 99 -0.03 -6.20 6.36
C LEU A 99 1.27 -6.62 5.66
N TYR A 100 2.40 -6.62 6.37
CA TYR A 100 3.67 -7.12 5.84
C TYR A 100 3.59 -8.59 5.42
N ARG A 101 2.98 -9.46 6.25
CA ARG A 101 2.82 -10.88 5.93
C ARG A 101 1.98 -11.07 4.66
N SER A 102 0.88 -10.33 4.55
CA SER A 102 0.00 -10.33 3.38
C SER A 102 0.73 -9.86 2.12
N ALA A 103 1.39 -8.70 2.18
CA ALA A 103 2.18 -8.15 1.08
C ALA A 103 3.29 -9.11 0.61
N LYS A 104 4.01 -9.70 1.56
CA LYS A 104 5.05 -10.70 1.27
C LYS A 104 4.47 -11.93 0.59
N HIS A 105 3.34 -12.44 1.07
CA HIS A 105 2.68 -13.60 0.48
C HIS A 105 2.20 -13.33 -0.95
N ALA A 106 1.55 -12.18 -1.17
CA ALA A 106 1.08 -11.72 -2.48
C ALA A 106 2.25 -11.54 -3.48
N PHE A 107 3.34 -10.90 -3.03
CA PHE A 107 4.56 -10.77 -3.83
C PHE A 107 5.15 -12.13 -4.19
N MET A 108 5.33 -13.04 -3.22
CA MET A 108 5.95 -14.34 -3.49
C MET A 108 5.07 -15.21 -4.41
N THR A 109 3.75 -15.07 -4.33
CA THR A 109 2.80 -15.78 -5.21
C THR A 109 2.87 -15.26 -6.63
N SER A 110 2.76 -13.94 -6.83
CA SER A 110 2.88 -13.29 -8.14
C SER A 110 4.26 -13.51 -8.77
N TYR A 111 5.34 -13.47 -7.97
CA TYR A 111 6.70 -13.73 -8.46
C TYR A 111 6.87 -15.16 -8.97
N LYS A 112 6.32 -16.16 -8.28
CA LYS A 112 6.32 -17.55 -8.74
C LYS A 112 5.58 -17.70 -10.07
N GLN A 113 4.40 -17.09 -10.19
CA GLN A 113 3.59 -17.12 -11.41
C GLN A 113 4.30 -16.45 -12.58
N TYR A 114 4.87 -15.26 -12.35
CA TYR A 114 5.65 -14.53 -13.35
C TYR A 114 6.87 -15.33 -13.82
N LYS A 115 7.63 -15.95 -12.91
CA LYS A 115 8.77 -16.80 -13.28
C LYS A 115 8.34 -18.04 -14.08
N ALA A 116 7.23 -18.68 -13.69
CA ALA A 116 6.68 -19.82 -14.42
C ALA A 116 6.22 -19.45 -15.84
N SER A 117 5.68 -18.25 -16.04
CA SER A 117 5.29 -17.71 -17.34
C SER A 117 6.48 -17.30 -18.21
N SER A 118 7.48 -16.62 -17.63
CA SER A 118 8.69 -16.19 -18.34
C SER A 118 9.45 -17.38 -18.95
N ASN A 119 9.55 -18.50 -18.22
CA ASN A 119 10.23 -19.70 -18.73
C ASN A 119 9.48 -20.39 -19.88
N GLN A 120 8.18 -20.15 -20.04
CA GLN A 120 7.36 -20.73 -21.12
C GLN A 120 7.39 -19.88 -22.39
N SER A 121 7.44 -18.55 -22.25
CA SER A 121 7.54 -17.62 -23.38
C SER A 121 8.84 -17.77 -24.18
N GLU A 122 9.94 -18.23 -23.55
CA GLU A 122 11.21 -18.48 -24.25
C GLU A 122 11.17 -19.74 -25.13
N LYS A 123 10.18 -20.63 -24.95
CA LYS A 123 10.06 -21.91 -25.68
C LYS A 123 9.01 -21.92 -26.79
N VAL A 124 8.08 -20.98 -26.82
CA VAL A 124 6.94 -20.99 -27.77
C VAL A 124 6.86 -19.63 -28.46
N GLY A 125 7.01 -19.63 -29.78
CA GLY A 125 6.94 -18.43 -30.62
C GLY A 125 5.65 -17.63 -30.39
N ASN A 126 5.81 -16.31 -30.31
CA ASN A 126 4.85 -15.27 -29.97
C ASN A 126 3.40 -15.55 -30.42
N SER A 127 2.52 -15.83 -29.45
CA SER A 127 1.08 -15.65 -29.60
C SER A 127 0.65 -14.38 -28.86
N SER A 128 -0.17 -13.53 -29.48
CA SER A 128 -0.59 -12.24 -28.91
C SER A 128 -1.30 -12.36 -27.56
N SER A 129 -1.89 -13.51 -27.25
CA SER A 129 -2.51 -13.80 -25.95
C SER A 129 -1.49 -13.97 -24.81
N ALA A 130 -0.27 -14.41 -25.10
CA ALA A 130 0.77 -14.59 -24.08
C ALA A 130 1.39 -13.25 -23.64
N ILE A 131 1.43 -12.26 -24.56
CA ILE A 131 1.99 -10.92 -24.30
C ILE A 131 1.09 -10.14 -23.33
N LEU A 132 -0.24 -10.12 -23.57
CA LEU A 132 -1.21 -9.47 -22.68
C LEU A 132 -1.23 -10.10 -21.28
N SER A 133 -1.05 -11.43 -21.21
CA SER A 133 -0.93 -12.17 -19.94
C SER A 133 0.35 -11.81 -19.18
N CYS A 134 1.47 -11.65 -19.88
CA CYS A 134 2.75 -11.26 -19.28
C CYS A 134 2.69 -9.83 -18.73
N ASP A 135 2.14 -8.88 -19.49
CA ASP A 135 1.98 -7.48 -19.06
C ASP A 135 1.11 -7.36 -17.80
N HIS A 136 0.02 -8.14 -17.72
CA HIS A 136 -0.85 -8.17 -16.55
C HIS A 136 -0.14 -8.73 -15.31
N LEU A 137 0.59 -9.85 -15.46
CA LEU A 137 1.38 -10.43 -14.37
C LEU A 137 2.48 -9.49 -13.88
N GLU A 138 3.13 -8.79 -14.79
CA GLU A 138 4.12 -7.77 -14.44
C GLU A 138 3.49 -6.61 -13.66
N SER A 139 2.32 -6.12 -14.08
CA SER A 139 1.60 -5.08 -13.35
C SER A 139 1.29 -5.50 -11.92
N ILE A 140 0.76 -6.71 -11.73
CA ILE A 140 0.46 -7.28 -10.40
C ILE A 140 1.74 -7.40 -9.57
N LEU A 141 2.82 -7.88 -10.18
CA LEU A 141 4.12 -8.06 -9.52
C LEU A 141 4.72 -6.72 -9.08
N MET A 142 4.63 -5.69 -9.94
CA MET A 142 5.06 -4.33 -9.62
C MET A 142 4.19 -3.69 -8.55
N ARG A 143 2.88 -3.98 -8.52
CA ARG A 143 1.98 -3.52 -7.47
C ARG A 143 2.34 -4.13 -6.11
N HIS A 144 2.39 -5.45 -6.01
CA HIS A 144 2.70 -6.13 -4.74
C HIS A 144 4.12 -5.86 -4.24
N SER A 145 5.11 -5.76 -5.15
CA SER A 145 6.47 -5.38 -4.74
C SER A 145 6.57 -3.94 -4.26
N ARG A 146 5.78 -3.00 -4.79
CA ARG A 146 5.69 -1.62 -4.27
C ARG A 146 5.20 -1.65 -2.82
N SER A 147 4.07 -2.31 -2.57
CA SER A 147 3.50 -2.45 -1.22
C SER A 147 4.50 -3.10 -0.25
N LEU A 148 5.17 -4.17 -0.67
CA LEU A 148 6.17 -4.86 0.16
C LEU A 148 7.38 -3.98 0.48
N LEU A 149 7.90 -3.21 -0.48
CA LEU A 149 9.05 -2.33 -0.29
C LEU A 149 8.74 -1.13 0.60
N LEU A 150 7.50 -0.63 0.61
CA LEU A 150 7.06 0.39 1.55
C LEU A 150 6.98 -0.12 2.99
N LEU A 151 6.75 -1.42 3.19
CA LEU A 151 6.70 -2.05 4.51
C LEU A 151 8.07 -2.62 4.93
N SER A 152 8.91 -2.98 3.98
CA SER A 152 10.22 -3.60 4.17
C SER A 152 11.17 -3.25 3.02
N CYS A 153 11.81 -2.08 3.14
CA CYS A 153 12.69 -1.54 2.11
C CYS A 153 13.95 -2.39 1.82
N ASP A 154 14.41 -3.19 2.79
CA ASP A 154 15.60 -4.05 2.62
C ASP A 154 15.26 -5.42 1.99
N PHE A 155 14.06 -5.59 1.45
CA PHE A 155 13.67 -6.83 0.79
C PHE A 155 14.29 -6.94 -0.62
N ILE A 156 15.57 -7.32 -0.68
CA ILE A 156 16.42 -7.36 -1.88
C ILE A 156 15.76 -8.09 -3.06
N THR A 157 15.05 -9.19 -2.80
CA THR A 157 14.36 -9.95 -3.85
C THR A 157 13.33 -9.11 -4.60
N ALA A 158 12.61 -8.20 -3.91
CA ALA A 158 11.66 -7.31 -4.56
C ALA A 158 12.37 -6.29 -5.44
N TRP A 159 13.44 -5.63 -4.96
CA TRP A 159 14.25 -4.71 -5.77
C TRP A 159 14.82 -5.38 -7.03
N ASN A 160 15.42 -6.56 -6.89
CA ASN A 160 15.95 -7.32 -8.02
C ASN A 160 14.86 -7.71 -9.02
N CYS A 161 13.68 -8.07 -8.52
CA CYS A 161 12.54 -8.40 -9.35
C CYS A 161 12.09 -7.20 -10.19
N ARG A 162 11.95 -6.02 -9.58
CA ARG A 162 11.58 -4.78 -10.29
C ARG A 162 12.63 -4.42 -11.34
N LYS A 163 13.92 -4.49 -10.98
CA LYS A 163 15.04 -4.29 -11.91
C LYS A 163 14.96 -5.25 -13.12
N TYR A 164 14.65 -6.51 -12.89
CA TYR A 164 14.49 -7.49 -13.97
C TYR A 164 13.34 -7.14 -14.90
N VAL A 165 12.18 -6.73 -14.37
CA VAL A 165 11.03 -6.26 -15.19
C VAL A 165 11.41 -5.03 -16.02
N LEU A 166 12.09 -4.05 -15.42
CA LEU A 166 12.56 -2.84 -16.11
C LEU A 166 13.56 -3.17 -17.23
N SER A 167 14.47 -4.13 -17.00
CA SER A 167 15.47 -4.50 -18.02
C SER A 167 14.84 -5.05 -19.31
N LYS A 168 13.61 -5.58 -19.22
CA LYS A 168 12.84 -6.06 -20.38
C LYS A 168 12.02 -4.94 -21.04
N LYS A 169 11.83 -3.80 -20.38
CA LYS A 169 10.93 -2.73 -20.81
C LYS A 169 11.65 -1.41 -21.04
N ASN A 170 11.60 -0.91 -22.26
CA ASN A 170 12.18 0.38 -22.62
C ASN A 170 11.12 1.51 -22.52
N LYS A 171 10.48 1.68 -21.36
CA LYS A 171 9.45 2.70 -21.12
C LYS A 171 9.94 3.71 -20.07
N LEU A 172 10.19 4.95 -20.50
CA LEU A 172 10.66 6.04 -19.63
C LEU A 172 9.78 6.23 -18.39
N SER A 173 8.44 6.12 -18.54
CA SER A 173 7.50 6.28 -17.43
C SER A 173 7.79 5.31 -16.28
N MET A 174 8.15 4.06 -16.59
CA MET A 174 8.46 3.06 -15.56
C MET A 174 9.72 3.43 -14.77
N PHE A 175 10.72 4.03 -15.41
CA PHE A 175 11.90 4.53 -14.69
C PHE A 175 11.56 5.71 -13.77
N MET A 176 10.65 6.59 -14.18
CA MET A 176 10.19 7.71 -13.34
C MET A 176 9.38 7.21 -12.14
N ASP A 177 8.52 6.20 -12.33
CA ASP A 177 7.77 5.55 -11.26
C ASP A 177 8.73 4.92 -10.23
N GLU A 178 9.82 4.30 -10.69
CA GLU A 178 10.84 3.71 -9.82
C GLU A 178 11.67 4.75 -9.07
N LEU A 179 12.00 5.86 -9.73
CA LEU A 179 12.66 6.99 -9.06
C LEU A 179 11.77 7.54 -7.96
N SER A 180 10.47 7.68 -8.22
CA SER A 180 9.48 8.14 -7.25
C SER A 180 9.34 7.16 -6.08
N LEU A 181 9.26 5.86 -6.35
CA LEU A 181 9.26 4.82 -5.31
C LEU A 181 10.53 4.87 -4.45
N SER A 182 11.70 5.00 -5.07
CA SER A 182 12.97 5.09 -4.33
C SER A 182 13.03 6.34 -3.46
N ALA A 183 12.49 7.47 -3.93
CA ALA A 183 12.41 8.71 -3.15
C ALA A 183 11.48 8.55 -1.95
N LEU A 184 10.30 7.95 -2.15
CA LEU A 184 9.34 7.67 -1.09
C LEU A 184 9.91 6.71 -0.04
N VAL A 185 10.63 5.66 -0.44
CA VAL A 185 11.29 4.76 0.52
C VAL A 185 12.37 5.50 1.33
N LEU A 186 13.14 6.39 0.69
CA LEU A 186 14.16 7.19 1.38
C LEU A 186 13.56 8.25 2.32
N SER A 187 12.28 8.64 2.15
CA SER A 187 11.62 9.59 3.04
C SER A 187 11.55 9.07 4.48
N TYR A 188 11.32 7.76 4.65
CA TYR A 188 11.20 7.12 5.97
C TYR A 188 12.40 6.25 6.34
N ALA A 189 13.18 5.78 5.35
CA ALA A 189 14.38 4.97 5.54
C ALA A 189 15.61 5.59 4.85
N PRO A 190 16.08 6.78 5.30
CA PRO A 190 17.16 7.52 4.62
C PRO A 190 18.50 6.80 4.59
N LYS A 191 18.68 5.78 5.46
CA LYS A 191 19.88 4.94 5.58
C LYS A 191 19.78 3.59 4.86
N SER A 192 18.71 3.30 4.11
CA SER A 192 18.58 2.02 3.40
C SER A 192 19.59 1.92 2.26
N GLU A 193 20.62 1.08 2.44
CA GLU A 193 21.67 0.84 1.43
C GLU A 193 21.09 0.27 0.13
N GLN A 194 20.10 -0.62 0.24
CA GLN A 194 19.46 -1.26 -0.91
C GLN A 194 18.73 -0.25 -1.78
N THR A 195 18.05 0.71 -1.16
CA THR A 195 17.33 1.77 -1.87
C THR A 195 18.28 2.72 -2.60
N TRP A 196 19.40 3.08 -1.96
CA TRP A 196 20.47 3.86 -2.61
C TRP A 196 21.09 3.12 -3.80
N ASN A 197 21.40 1.83 -3.64
CA ASN A 197 21.95 1.01 -4.72
C ASN A 197 21.00 0.89 -5.91
N HIS A 198 19.70 0.68 -5.67
CA HIS A 198 18.69 0.66 -6.73
C HIS A 198 18.63 2.00 -7.47
N ARG A 199 18.63 3.12 -6.75
CA ARG A 199 18.61 4.47 -7.35
C ARG A 199 19.84 4.78 -8.19
N LEU A 200 21.02 4.33 -7.78
CA LEU A 200 22.26 4.49 -8.56
C LEU A 200 22.18 3.74 -9.89
N ILE A 201 21.59 2.55 -9.87
CA ILE A 201 21.42 1.71 -11.07
C ILE A 201 20.43 2.34 -12.06
N LEU A 202 19.39 3.04 -11.59
CA LEU A 202 18.41 3.70 -12.46
C LEU A 202 18.95 4.97 -13.14
N LYS A 203 20.06 5.53 -12.67
CA LYS A 203 20.69 6.76 -13.20
C LYS A 203 21.79 6.49 -14.24
N LEU A 204 22.12 5.23 -14.48
CA LEU A 204 23.10 4.77 -15.48
C LEU A 204 22.38 4.22 -16.70
#